data_AF-H0JUX7-F1
#
_entry.id   AF-H0JUX7-F1
#
_cell.length_a   1.000
_cell.length_b   1.000
_cell.length_c   1.000
_cell.angle_alpha   90.00
_cell.angle_beta   90.00
_cell.angle_gamma   90.00
#
_symmetry.space_group_name_H-M   'P 1'
#
loop_
_entity.id
_entity.type
_entity.pdbx_description
1 polymer ?
#
loop_
_entity_poly.entity_id
_entity_poly.type
_entity_poly.pdbx_seq_one_letter_code
_entity_poly.pdbx_strand_id
1 'polypeptide(L)'
;MARVAGARRRRSRALALIAAALVAPVAAGLTTVSVATADPLIAQSGPTSTAGATVRSVDWLTDRRVALWIDSPSMGTPIQVQLLLARDWNSKPDAKFPSVFMLDGMRARDDENGWTLETDAEAFFADKNVNVVLPVGGQSSFYSDWIDQNNGQNYKWETFLTKELPPLLERDWRTTDKRGVVGLSMGGTAAMFLPARNPGFAQFAASLSGILTTTTLGMPEAIHYAMQDAGGFDSEAMWGAPGSEGWESHDPYLLADKLEGVSLYVSSGSGTTGPHDDPSGIPGVSTNYAGMGLEILSRLTSQAFATKLEKQGIPAQIVYRPSGTHTWKYWEFELHQLWPQLANTLGVEVDKPECNPTGAFGDVANVNGWLGDCLTGEYDVAGGKVQDFRFGRVFSSDGTTVPVAGAIGGAYQGVGGPAGQLGYPTTEERVAPDGRGRFNHFRNGAIYWTPEHGAHAVRGKIFEEWKNQGWEGGPLGYPILDEAATPDGRGAVQGFEIGAMYWSEDTGAHGVQGMILDKYSQLGYETGVLGYPTASEQPAGRDGRFNEFQHGNIYWSPLTGAWPVRGKILEAWLAEKGAEGRLGLPISDEFPAVDGKGLQQNFQNGFITLDGDEVKLQP
;
A
#
# COMPACT_ATOMS: atom_id res chain seq x y z
N MET A 1 -11.71 14.68 50.07
CA MET A 1 -11.61 13.21 49.99
C MET A 1 -12.02 12.81 48.57
N ALA A 2 -11.33 12.05 47.73
CA ALA A 2 -9.98 11.49 47.71
C ALA A 2 -9.66 11.31 46.20
N ARG A 3 -8.49 11.80 45.76
CA ARG A 3 -7.98 11.61 44.39
C ARG A 3 -7.51 10.17 44.23
N VAL A 4 -7.88 9.50 43.14
CA VAL A 4 -7.20 8.29 42.66
C VAL A 4 -6.69 8.56 41.24
N ALA A 5 -5.37 8.53 41.12
CA ALA A 5 -4.61 8.74 39.90
C ALA A 5 -4.59 7.46 39.06
N GLY A 6 -4.99 7.56 37.79
CA GLY A 6 -4.84 6.52 36.78
C GLY A 6 -3.43 6.53 36.20
N ALA A 7 -2.73 5.42 36.29
CA ALA A 7 -1.37 5.21 35.81
C ALA A 7 -1.28 5.27 34.28
N ARG A 8 -0.47 6.19 33.76
CA ARG A 8 -0.01 6.20 32.35
C ARG A 8 0.99 5.05 32.15
N ARG A 9 0.59 3.98 31.46
CA ARG A 9 1.50 2.96 30.92
C ARG A 9 2.26 3.56 29.72
N ARG A 10 3.57 3.76 29.88
CA ARG A 10 4.49 4.03 28.78
C ARG A 10 4.60 2.75 27.93
N ARG A 11 4.13 2.81 26.68
CA ARG A 11 4.43 1.80 25.65
C ARG A 11 5.80 2.15 25.05
N SER A 12 6.82 1.38 25.39
CA SER A 12 8.10 1.36 24.67
C SER A 12 7.91 0.57 23.38
N ARG A 13 7.82 1.26 22.24
CA ARG A 13 7.93 0.66 20.91
C ARG A 13 9.43 0.51 20.62
N ALA A 14 9.93 -0.71 20.57
CA ALA A 14 11.20 -1.03 19.92
C ALA A 14 10.89 -1.19 18.42
N LEU A 15 11.38 -0.28 17.59
CA LEU A 15 11.35 -0.42 16.15
C LEU A 15 12.47 -1.38 15.73
N ALA A 16 12.12 -2.49 15.09
CA ALA A 16 13.04 -3.25 14.26
C ALA A 16 13.07 -2.56 12.88
N LEU A 17 14.21 -1.95 12.55
CA LEU A 17 14.47 -1.34 11.25
C LEU A 17 15.18 -2.39 10.37
N ILE A 18 14.50 -2.89 9.34
CA ILE A 18 15.15 -3.57 8.22
C ILE A 18 15.46 -2.48 7.20
N ALA A 19 16.74 -2.09 7.11
CA ALA A 19 17.22 -1.08 6.17
C ALA A 19 17.53 -1.73 4.82
N ALA A 20 16.82 -1.32 3.77
CA ALA A 20 17.22 -1.56 2.39
C ALA A 20 18.40 -0.65 2.03
N ALA A 21 19.57 -1.23 1.74
CA ALA A 21 20.78 -0.48 1.39
C ALA A 21 20.80 -0.15 -0.11
N LEU A 22 20.72 1.15 -0.45
CA LEU A 22 21.16 1.68 -1.74
C LEU A 22 22.69 1.85 -1.73
N VAL A 23 23.36 1.29 -2.73
CA VAL A 23 24.80 1.50 -2.97
C VAL A 23 24.96 2.57 -4.05
N ALA A 24 25.67 3.65 -3.72
CA ALA A 24 26.28 4.56 -4.70
C ALA A 24 27.79 4.69 -4.37
N PRO A 25 28.70 4.57 -5.35
CA PRO A 25 30.13 4.63 -5.09
C PRO A 25 30.63 6.07 -4.98
N VAL A 26 31.32 6.37 -3.88
CA VAL A 26 32.11 7.60 -3.72
C VAL A 26 33.58 7.24 -3.95
N ALA A 27 34.15 7.75 -5.05
CA ALA A 27 35.60 7.75 -5.26
C ALA A 27 36.19 9.04 -4.68
N ALA A 28 37.19 8.91 -3.80
CA ALA A 28 37.95 10.03 -3.27
C ALA A 28 39.26 10.21 -4.07
N GLY A 29 39.56 11.44 -4.47
CA GLY A 29 40.84 11.85 -5.07
C GLY A 29 41.12 13.33 -4.80
N LEU A 30 42.32 13.61 -4.28
CA LEU A 30 42.76 14.88 -3.68
C LEU A 30 43.08 16.01 -4.67
N THR A 31 42.62 17.21 -4.30
CA THR A 31 43.10 18.61 -4.49
C THR A 31 44.10 18.99 -5.61
N THR A 32 43.69 19.93 -6.48
CA THR A 32 44.49 21.11 -6.93
C THR A 32 43.58 22.31 -7.26
N VAL A 33 44.08 23.53 -7.02
CA VAL A 33 43.35 24.82 -7.06
C VAL A 33 43.28 25.45 -8.47
N SER A 34 42.10 26.03 -8.76
CA SER A 34 41.64 27.04 -9.77
C SER A 34 42.53 27.51 -10.92
N VAL A 35 41.90 27.65 -12.11
CA VAL A 35 41.70 28.93 -12.83
C VAL A 35 40.40 28.83 -13.65
N ALA A 36 39.56 29.87 -13.60
CA ALA A 36 38.36 30.02 -14.41
C ALA A 36 38.69 30.46 -15.85
N THR A 37 38.05 29.84 -16.84
CA THR A 37 37.92 30.37 -18.20
C THR A 37 36.48 30.20 -18.66
N ALA A 38 35.83 31.33 -18.97
CA ALA A 38 34.51 31.37 -19.59
C ALA A 38 34.62 31.06 -21.09
N ASP A 39 33.64 30.30 -21.62
CA ASP A 39 33.01 30.38 -22.97
C ASP A 39 32.48 28.99 -23.39
N PRO A 40 31.50 28.86 -24.32
CA PRO A 40 30.45 29.77 -24.75
C PRO A 40 29.03 29.14 -24.66
N LEU A 41 28.00 29.96 -24.83
CA LEU A 41 26.60 29.55 -25.00
C LEU A 41 26.42 28.56 -26.17
N ILE A 42 25.99 27.34 -25.87
CA ILE A 42 25.28 26.47 -26.83
C ILE A 42 23.85 26.29 -26.34
N ALA A 43 22.92 26.82 -27.14
CA ALA A 43 21.51 26.54 -27.03
C ALA A 43 21.20 25.14 -27.61
N GLN A 44 20.25 24.46 -26.97
CA GLN A 44 19.49 23.29 -27.40
C GLN A 44 20.16 21.90 -27.33
N SER A 45 19.75 21.13 -26.34
CA SER A 45 18.68 20.13 -26.53
C SER A 45 18.19 19.69 -25.15
N GLY A 46 16.90 19.88 -24.87
CA GLY A 46 16.32 19.39 -23.63
C GLY A 46 16.39 17.86 -23.59
N PRO A 47 16.57 17.23 -22.42
CA PRO A 47 16.35 15.80 -22.32
C PRO A 47 14.87 15.53 -22.58
N THR A 48 14.57 15.02 -23.77
CA THR A 48 13.31 14.37 -24.09
C THR A 48 13.30 13.06 -23.34
N SER A 49 12.68 13.07 -22.18
CA SER A 49 12.23 11.91 -21.42
C SER A 49 11.20 12.38 -20.40
N THR A 50 9.98 12.66 -20.86
CA THR A 50 8.80 12.61 -19.98
C THR A 50 8.61 11.15 -19.58
N ALA A 51 9.37 10.68 -18.60
CA ALA A 51 9.05 9.43 -17.94
C ALA A 51 7.66 9.65 -17.33
N GLY A 52 6.64 8.96 -17.83
CA GLY A 52 5.32 8.97 -17.21
C GLY A 52 5.36 8.31 -15.84
N ALA A 53 4.34 8.53 -15.01
CA ALA A 53 4.24 7.82 -13.74
C ALA A 53 4.30 6.30 -13.93
N THR A 54 4.88 5.62 -12.94
CA THR A 54 5.04 4.16 -12.96
C THR A 54 4.59 3.55 -11.64
N VAL A 55 4.07 2.32 -11.69
CA VAL A 55 3.69 1.59 -10.48
C VAL A 55 4.96 1.00 -9.86
N ARG A 56 5.28 1.43 -8.64
CA ARG A 56 6.38 0.90 -7.82
C ARG A 56 6.01 -0.44 -7.20
N SER A 57 4.82 -0.52 -6.61
CA SER A 57 4.31 -1.74 -5.97
C SER A 57 2.78 -1.75 -5.96
N VAL A 58 2.22 -2.95 -5.78
CA VAL A 58 0.80 -3.25 -5.80
C VAL A 58 0.45 -4.11 -4.60
N ASP A 59 -0.34 -3.57 -3.69
CA ASP A 59 -0.77 -4.27 -2.48
C ASP A 59 -2.27 -4.63 -2.61
N TRP A 60 -2.57 -5.91 -2.79
CA TRP A 60 -3.96 -6.38 -2.86
C TRP A 60 -4.55 -6.51 -1.45
N LEU A 61 -5.42 -5.59 -1.07
CA LEU A 61 -6.05 -5.53 0.25
C LEU A 61 -7.24 -6.49 0.36
N THR A 62 -7.99 -6.64 -0.74
CA THR A 62 -9.03 -7.66 -0.94
C THR A 62 -8.96 -8.15 -2.38
N ASP A 63 -9.87 -9.02 -2.82
CA ASP A 63 -9.90 -9.46 -4.22
C ASP A 63 -10.31 -8.36 -5.22
N ARG A 64 -10.84 -7.23 -4.73
CA ARG A 64 -11.24 -6.07 -5.53
C ARG A 64 -10.81 -4.71 -4.97
N ARG A 65 -10.11 -4.68 -3.85
CA ARG A 65 -9.48 -3.46 -3.32
C ARG A 65 -7.97 -3.58 -3.38
N VAL A 66 -7.34 -2.62 -4.03
CA VAL A 66 -5.89 -2.64 -4.28
C VAL A 66 -5.29 -1.27 -4.00
N ALA A 67 -4.12 -1.23 -3.37
CA ALA A 67 -3.34 -0.03 -3.19
C ALA A 67 -2.15 -0.02 -4.16
N LEU A 68 -2.05 1.04 -4.96
CA LEU A 68 -0.94 1.29 -5.87
C LEU A 68 0.00 2.30 -5.24
N TRP A 69 1.28 1.98 -5.19
CA TRP A 69 2.32 2.97 -4.92
C TRP A 69 2.87 3.45 -6.25
N ILE A 70 2.67 4.72 -6.57
CA ILE A 70 2.97 5.28 -7.88
C ILE A 70 4.12 6.26 -7.76
N ASP A 71 5.22 6.01 -8.46
CA ASP A 71 6.31 6.96 -8.62
C ASP A 71 5.84 8.09 -9.54
N SER A 72 5.54 9.26 -8.95
CA SER A 72 5.07 10.46 -9.66
C SER A 72 6.24 11.42 -9.95
N PRO A 73 6.52 11.69 -11.24
CA PRO A 73 7.51 12.70 -11.64
C PRO A 73 7.19 14.10 -11.12
N SER A 74 5.93 14.54 -11.16
CA SER A 74 5.54 15.88 -10.72
C SER A 74 5.67 16.07 -9.20
N MET A 75 5.31 15.05 -8.43
CA MET A 75 5.39 15.10 -6.96
C MET A 75 6.81 14.93 -6.44
N GLY A 76 7.65 14.14 -7.14
CA GLY A 76 8.99 13.78 -6.68
C GLY A 76 9.01 12.78 -5.52
N THR A 77 7.85 12.20 -5.19
CA THR A 77 7.67 11.19 -4.14
C THR A 77 6.62 10.18 -4.58
N PRO A 78 6.66 8.92 -4.09
CA PRO A 78 5.60 7.95 -4.34
C PRO A 78 4.26 8.42 -3.77
N ILE A 79 3.20 8.24 -4.53
CA ILE A 79 1.82 8.54 -4.14
C ILE A 79 1.04 7.24 -4.04
N GLN A 80 0.35 7.02 -2.92
CA GLN A 80 -0.58 5.90 -2.81
C GLN A 80 -1.92 6.26 -3.47
N VAL A 81 -2.41 5.37 -4.32
CA VAL A 81 -3.75 5.45 -4.91
C VAL A 81 -4.44 4.11 -4.69
N GLN A 82 -5.54 4.12 -3.94
CA GLN A 82 -6.36 2.93 -3.76
C GLN A 82 -7.36 2.83 -4.92
N LEU A 83 -7.64 1.62 -5.37
CA LEU A 83 -8.69 1.32 -6.33
C LEU A 83 -9.73 0.38 -5.71
N LEU A 84 -11.01 0.68 -5.94
CA LEU A 84 -12.10 -0.31 -5.84
C LEU A 84 -12.43 -0.74 -7.25
N LEU A 85 -12.14 -2.00 -7.56
CA LEU A 85 -12.28 -2.55 -8.90
C LEU A 85 -13.74 -2.89 -9.20
N ALA A 86 -14.11 -2.70 -10.46
CA ALA A 86 -15.45 -2.96 -10.95
C ALA A 86 -15.96 -4.36 -10.58
N ARG A 87 -17.28 -4.47 -10.37
CA ARG A 87 -17.98 -5.74 -10.08
C ARG A 87 -17.52 -6.90 -10.97
N ASP A 88 -17.52 -6.67 -12.29
CA ASP A 88 -17.19 -7.71 -13.28
C ASP A 88 -15.67 -7.82 -13.57
N TRP A 89 -14.80 -7.24 -12.74
CA TRP A 89 -13.34 -7.26 -12.94
C TRP A 89 -12.81 -8.69 -13.13
N ASN A 90 -13.20 -9.61 -12.24
CA ASN A 90 -12.74 -10.99 -12.29
C ASN A 90 -13.47 -11.82 -13.36
N SER A 91 -14.79 -11.67 -13.46
CA SER A 91 -15.63 -12.47 -14.36
C SER A 91 -15.49 -12.09 -15.84
N LYS A 92 -15.03 -10.87 -16.15
CA LYS A 92 -14.75 -10.38 -17.51
C LYS A 92 -13.32 -9.86 -17.61
N PRO A 93 -12.31 -10.74 -17.74
CA PRO A 93 -10.89 -10.35 -17.71
C PRO A 93 -10.47 -9.41 -18.87
N ASP A 94 -11.18 -9.44 -19.99
CA ASP A 94 -10.88 -8.59 -21.15
C ASP A 94 -11.66 -7.25 -21.17
N ALA A 95 -12.61 -7.07 -20.24
CA ALA A 95 -13.40 -5.85 -20.17
C ALA A 95 -12.59 -4.67 -19.61
N LYS A 96 -12.92 -3.47 -20.09
CA LYS A 96 -12.48 -2.19 -19.51
C LYS A 96 -13.66 -1.46 -18.89
N PHE A 97 -13.40 -0.67 -17.85
CA PHE A 97 -14.42 -0.03 -17.03
C PHE A 97 -14.22 1.50 -16.98
N PRO A 98 -15.28 2.31 -16.96
CA PRO A 98 -15.21 3.72 -16.59
C PRO A 98 -14.63 3.90 -15.19
N SER A 99 -14.12 5.08 -14.88
CA SER A 99 -13.59 5.38 -13.56
C SER A 99 -14.26 6.54 -12.85
N VAL A 100 -14.21 6.49 -11.51
CA VAL A 100 -14.75 7.53 -10.63
C VAL A 100 -13.65 7.95 -9.67
N PHE A 101 -13.14 9.17 -9.82
CA PHE A 101 -12.15 9.75 -8.91
C PHE A 101 -12.88 10.25 -7.66
N MET A 102 -12.53 9.72 -6.49
CA MET A 102 -13.11 10.09 -5.21
C MET A 102 -12.10 10.87 -4.37
N LEU A 103 -12.30 12.18 -4.34
CA LEU A 103 -11.43 13.15 -3.71
C LEU A 103 -11.83 13.37 -2.24
N ASP A 104 -10.84 13.33 -1.36
CA ASP A 104 -10.98 13.46 0.09
C ASP A 104 -11.08 14.95 0.51
N GLY A 105 -11.36 15.17 1.79
CA GLY A 105 -11.43 16.48 2.40
C GLY A 105 -10.08 17.04 2.85
N MET A 106 -10.12 18.20 3.49
CA MET A 106 -8.93 18.95 3.89
C MET A 106 -8.03 18.23 4.90
N ARG A 107 -8.58 17.25 5.64
CA ARG A 107 -7.87 16.44 6.66
C ARG A 107 -7.54 15.02 6.17
N ALA A 108 -7.37 14.84 4.86
CA ALA A 108 -6.97 13.58 4.26
C ALA A 108 -5.75 12.99 4.97
N ARG A 109 -5.77 11.68 5.22
CA ARG A 109 -4.70 10.95 5.91
C ARG A 109 -3.80 10.24 4.92
N ASP A 110 -2.56 10.01 5.33
CA ASP A 110 -1.55 9.34 4.48
C ASP A 110 -1.64 7.80 4.50
N ASP A 111 -2.51 7.22 5.33
CA ASP A 111 -2.67 5.76 5.46
C ASP A 111 -3.87 5.18 4.71
N GLU A 112 -4.96 5.95 4.57
CA GLU A 112 -6.17 5.50 3.88
C GLU A 112 -7.00 6.70 3.38
N ASN A 113 -7.68 6.54 2.24
CA ASN A 113 -8.62 7.54 1.76
C ASN A 113 -9.88 7.57 2.66
N GLY A 114 -10.32 8.75 3.05
CA GLY A 114 -11.43 8.93 3.99
C GLY A 114 -12.74 8.28 3.54
N TRP A 115 -13.00 8.15 2.24
CA TRP A 115 -14.19 7.48 1.74
C TRP A 115 -14.27 6.01 2.17
N THR A 116 -13.18 5.25 2.13
CA THR A 116 -13.19 3.85 2.60
C THR A 116 -13.06 3.74 4.11
N LEU A 117 -12.42 4.72 4.75
CA LEU A 117 -12.21 4.72 6.19
C LEU A 117 -13.49 5.04 6.98
N GLU A 118 -14.30 5.98 6.48
CA GLU A 118 -15.37 6.61 7.25
C GLU A 118 -16.77 6.34 6.68
N THR A 119 -16.85 5.66 5.53
CA THR A 119 -18.12 5.36 4.85
C THR A 119 -18.23 3.92 4.36
N ASP A 120 -19.39 3.56 3.82
CA ASP A 120 -19.63 2.28 3.17
C ASP A 120 -19.16 2.20 1.71
N ALA A 121 -18.36 3.15 1.21
CA ALA A 121 -17.97 3.24 -0.20
C ALA A 121 -17.44 1.92 -0.81
N GLU A 122 -16.62 1.16 -0.09
CA GLU A 122 -16.14 -0.15 -0.56
C GLU A 122 -17.30 -1.13 -0.80
N ALA A 123 -18.20 -1.27 0.17
CA ALA A 123 -19.37 -2.13 0.05
C ALA A 123 -20.35 -1.59 -0.99
N PHE A 124 -20.54 -0.27 -1.07
CA PHE A 124 -21.43 0.39 -2.02
C PHE A 124 -20.96 0.16 -3.45
N PHE A 125 -19.67 0.30 -3.76
CA PHE A 125 -19.16 0.13 -5.12
C PHE A 125 -18.92 -1.32 -5.54
N ALA A 126 -18.96 -2.28 -4.61
CA ALA A 126 -18.77 -3.70 -4.91
C ALA A 126 -19.69 -4.26 -6.00
N ASP A 127 -20.89 -3.68 -6.19
CA ASP A 127 -21.87 -4.10 -7.20
C ASP A 127 -21.92 -3.24 -8.48
N LYS A 128 -20.97 -2.32 -8.65
CA LYS A 128 -20.96 -1.31 -9.72
C LYS A 128 -19.85 -1.60 -10.73
N ASN A 129 -20.14 -1.40 -12.01
CA ASN A 129 -19.17 -1.63 -13.10
C ASN A 129 -18.28 -0.41 -13.37
N VAL A 130 -17.66 0.12 -12.32
CA VAL A 130 -16.72 1.24 -12.39
C VAL A 130 -15.48 0.93 -11.56
N ASN A 131 -14.31 1.41 -12.00
CA ASN A 131 -13.11 1.45 -11.18
C ASN A 131 -13.12 2.76 -10.38
N VAL A 132 -13.26 2.67 -9.06
CA VAL A 132 -13.17 3.83 -8.18
C VAL A 132 -11.70 4.12 -7.90
N VAL A 133 -11.28 5.37 -8.11
CA VAL A 133 -9.91 5.84 -7.91
C VAL A 133 -9.88 6.73 -6.68
N LEU A 134 -9.13 6.32 -5.66
CA LEU A 134 -9.08 6.97 -4.35
C LEU A 134 -7.63 7.41 -4.04
N PRO A 135 -7.23 8.63 -4.42
CA PRO A 135 -5.93 9.16 -4.03
C PRO A 135 -5.82 9.27 -2.50
N VAL A 136 -4.72 8.79 -1.92
CA VAL A 136 -4.49 8.81 -0.47
C VAL A 136 -3.55 9.97 -0.12
N GLY A 137 -3.78 10.61 1.03
CA GLY A 137 -3.02 11.76 1.50
C GLY A 137 -3.41 13.08 0.83
N GLY A 138 -2.48 14.04 0.86
CA GLY A 138 -2.69 15.36 0.26
C GLY A 138 -3.48 16.31 1.16
N GLN A 139 -3.25 16.24 2.49
CA GLN A 139 -3.83 17.17 3.46
C GLN A 139 -3.69 18.62 2.99
N SER A 140 -4.79 19.38 3.02
CA SER A 140 -4.90 20.77 2.57
C SER A 140 -4.53 21.09 1.11
N SER A 141 -4.25 20.09 0.27
CA SER A 141 -3.68 20.31 -1.07
C SER A 141 -4.59 21.01 -2.08
N PHE A 142 -5.91 21.05 -1.82
CA PHE A 142 -6.96 21.35 -2.80
C PHE A 142 -6.90 20.52 -4.08
N TYR A 143 -6.11 19.44 -4.11
CA TYR A 143 -5.77 18.71 -5.32
C TYR A 143 -5.29 19.62 -6.47
N SER A 144 -4.61 20.73 -6.15
CA SER A 144 -4.03 21.67 -7.12
C SER A 144 -2.52 21.57 -7.22
N ASP A 145 -1.95 22.21 -8.23
CA ASP A 145 -0.51 22.44 -8.32
C ASP A 145 -0.15 23.71 -7.54
N TRP A 146 0.66 23.55 -6.51
CA TRP A 146 1.08 24.66 -5.64
C TRP A 146 2.21 25.45 -6.28
N ILE A 147 2.26 26.75 -6.01
CA ILE A 147 3.33 27.61 -6.53
C ILE A 147 4.65 27.38 -5.78
N ASP A 148 4.59 27.15 -4.47
CA ASP A 148 5.75 26.95 -3.60
C ASP A 148 5.59 25.72 -2.69
N GLN A 149 6.72 25.20 -2.23
CA GLN A 149 6.72 24.16 -1.20
C GLN A 149 6.33 24.74 0.16
N ASN A 150 5.58 23.99 0.95
CA ASN A 150 5.16 24.40 2.28
C ASN A 150 4.97 23.18 3.18
N ASN A 151 5.33 23.32 4.46
CA ASN A 151 5.14 22.26 5.46
C ASN A 151 5.76 20.90 5.06
N GLY A 152 6.90 20.93 4.36
CA GLY A 152 7.59 19.73 3.87
C GLY A 152 6.92 19.06 2.65
N GLN A 153 5.88 19.67 2.08
CA GLN A 153 5.12 19.14 0.95
C GLN A 153 5.41 19.91 -0.34
N ASN A 154 5.47 19.18 -1.45
CA ASN A 154 5.54 19.70 -2.81
C ASN A 154 4.31 19.19 -3.59
N TYR A 155 3.22 19.93 -3.55
CA TYR A 155 1.97 19.47 -4.13
C TYR A 155 1.85 19.84 -5.61
N LYS A 156 1.79 18.79 -6.45
CA LYS A 156 1.49 18.83 -7.90
C LYS A 156 0.33 17.90 -8.23
N TRP A 157 -0.75 17.99 -7.45
CA TRP A 157 -1.89 17.08 -7.51
C TRP A 157 -2.70 17.22 -8.78
N GLU A 158 -2.86 18.43 -9.33
CA GLU A 158 -3.61 18.61 -10.57
C GLU A 158 -2.86 17.93 -11.72
N THR A 159 -1.54 18.12 -11.81
CA THR A 159 -0.70 17.42 -12.79
C THR A 159 -0.77 15.90 -12.59
N PHE A 160 -0.60 15.41 -11.36
CA PHE A 160 -0.66 13.97 -11.09
C PHE A 160 -2.01 13.36 -11.50
N LEU A 161 -3.12 13.95 -11.05
CA LEU A 161 -4.46 13.41 -11.28
C LEU A 161 -4.93 13.51 -12.73
N THR A 162 -4.49 14.53 -13.48
CA THR A 162 -5.03 14.79 -14.83
C THR A 162 -4.08 14.40 -15.96
N LYS A 163 -2.77 14.29 -15.69
CA LYS A 163 -1.75 14.01 -16.73
C LYS A 163 -1.00 12.71 -16.49
N GLU A 164 -0.77 12.30 -15.24
CA GLU A 164 0.08 11.14 -14.93
C GLU A 164 -0.73 9.88 -14.63
N LEU A 165 -1.71 9.99 -13.73
CA LEU A 165 -2.50 8.86 -13.25
C LEU A 165 -3.44 8.28 -14.32
N PRO A 166 -4.19 9.09 -15.11
CA PRO A 166 -5.12 8.53 -16.09
C PRO A 166 -4.47 7.61 -17.14
N PRO A 167 -3.36 7.99 -17.82
CA PRO A 167 -2.75 7.10 -18.81
C PRO A 167 -2.17 5.82 -18.19
N LEU A 168 -1.70 5.86 -16.93
CA LEU A 168 -1.27 4.67 -16.19
C LEU A 168 -2.45 3.71 -15.97
N LEU A 169 -3.60 4.22 -15.50
CA LEU A 169 -4.78 3.40 -15.24
C LEU A 169 -5.42 2.83 -16.52
N GLU A 170 -5.43 3.61 -17.61
CA GLU A 170 -5.96 3.15 -18.90
C GLU A 170 -5.14 2.03 -19.54
N ARG A 171 -3.82 2.07 -19.31
CA ARG A 171 -2.86 1.08 -19.80
C ARG A 171 -2.90 -0.20 -18.97
N ASP A 172 -2.77 -0.07 -17.65
CA ASP A 172 -2.44 -1.20 -16.78
C ASP A 172 -3.63 -1.69 -15.92
N TRP A 173 -4.63 -0.83 -15.70
CA TRP A 173 -5.74 -1.09 -14.76
C TRP A 173 -7.10 -1.13 -15.44
N ARG A 174 -7.13 -1.51 -16.72
CA ARG A 174 -8.34 -1.71 -17.55
C ARG A 174 -9.38 -0.61 -17.38
N THR A 175 -8.92 0.63 -17.30
CA THR A 175 -9.78 1.81 -17.19
C THR A 175 -10.02 2.44 -18.57
N THR A 176 -11.17 3.06 -18.77
CA THR A 176 -11.49 3.83 -20.00
C THR A 176 -11.26 5.34 -19.80
N ASP A 177 -11.43 6.11 -20.86
CA ASP A 177 -11.41 7.57 -20.84
C ASP A 177 -12.70 8.22 -20.31
N LYS A 178 -13.76 7.42 -20.08
CA LYS A 178 -14.98 7.85 -19.39
C LYS A 178 -14.74 7.95 -17.89
N ARG A 179 -14.77 9.19 -17.38
CA ARG A 179 -14.41 9.51 -16.00
C ARG A 179 -15.47 10.37 -15.34
N GLY A 180 -15.77 10.07 -14.08
CA GLY A 180 -16.44 10.97 -13.16
C GLY A 180 -15.47 11.44 -12.07
N VAL A 181 -15.69 12.63 -11.52
CA VAL A 181 -15.00 13.11 -10.32
C VAL A 181 -16.02 13.47 -9.26
N VAL A 182 -15.84 12.93 -8.05
CA VAL A 182 -16.67 13.17 -6.87
C VAL A 182 -15.75 13.61 -5.77
N GLY A 183 -16.06 14.72 -5.10
CA GLY A 183 -15.26 15.16 -3.97
C GLY A 183 -16.10 15.81 -2.90
N LEU A 184 -15.60 15.75 -1.68
CA LEU A 184 -16.18 16.45 -0.53
C LEU A 184 -15.29 17.58 -0.04
N SER A 185 -15.88 18.63 0.54
CA SER A 185 -15.11 19.75 1.12
C SER A 185 -14.09 20.32 0.12
N MET A 186 -12.81 20.34 0.48
CA MET A 186 -11.67 20.60 -0.39
C MET A 186 -11.73 19.84 -1.73
N GLY A 187 -11.92 18.51 -1.69
CA GLY A 187 -12.11 17.69 -2.88
C GLY A 187 -13.35 18.08 -3.69
N GLY A 188 -14.39 18.60 -3.04
CA GLY A 188 -15.60 19.10 -3.71
C GLY A 188 -15.35 20.40 -4.48
N THR A 189 -14.47 21.26 -3.98
CA THR A 189 -13.98 22.42 -4.75
C THR A 189 -13.14 21.95 -5.94
N ALA A 190 -12.22 21.01 -5.72
CA ALA A 190 -11.37 20.43 -6.75
C ALA A 190 -12.16 19.72 -7.86
N ALA A 191 -13.19 18.97 -7.50
CA ALA A 191 -14.06 18.26 -8.45
C ALA A 191 -14.72 19.21 -9.47
N MET A 192 -14.85 20.50 -9.16
CA MET A 192 -15.37 21.50 -10.08
C MET A 192 -14.25 22.16 -10.91
N PHE A 193 -13.17 22.64 -10.28
CA PHE A 193 -12.14 23.33 -11.07
C PHE A 193 -11.31 22.37 -11.94
N LEU A 194 -11.10 21.11 -11.53
CA LEU A 194 -10.27 20.15 -12.28
C LEU A 194 -10.78 19.93 -13.70
N PRO A 195 -12.06 19.52 -13.93
CA PRO A 195 -12.58 19.39 -15.29
C PRO A 195 -12.68 20.74 -16.03
N ALA A 196 -12.95 21.83 -15.32
CA ALA A 196 -13.01 23.17 -15.93
C ALA A 196 -11.65 23.64 -16.47
N ARG A 197 -10.55 23.27 -15.79
CA ARG A 197 -9.17 23.57 -16.20
C ARG A 197 -8.58 22.53 -17.13
N ASN A 198 -9.11 21.31 -17.11
CA ASN A 198 -8.64 20.19 -17.91
C ASN A 198 -9.79 19.63 -18.76
N PRO A 199 -10.14 20.28 -19.88
CA PRO A 199 -11.18 19.79 -20.79
C PRO A 199 -10.94 18.32 -21.19
N GLY A 200 -11.97 17.50 -21.10
CA GLY A 200 -11.90 16.05 -21.35
C GLY A 200 -11.46 15.20 -20.15
N PHE A 201 -11.11 15.81 -19.00
CA PHE A 201 -10.75 15.06 -17.80
C PHE A 201 -11.94 14.29 -17.21
N ALA A 202 -13.12 14.89 -17.08
CA ALA A 202 -14.30 14.22 -16.53
C ALA A 202 -15.58 14.64 -17.26
N GLN A 203 -16.50 13.69 -17.39
CA GLN A 203 -17.84 13.89 -17.98
C GLN A 203 -18.90 14.11 -16.90
N PHE A 204 -18.61 13.71 -15.65
CA PHE A 204 -19.43 13.97 -14.47
C PHE A 204 -18.58 14.63 -13.40
N ALA A 205 -19.14 15.62 -12.70
CA ALA A 205 -18.51 16.26 -11.55
C ALA A 205 -19.50 16.44 -10.40
N ALA A 206 -19.14 15.98 -9.20
CA ALA A 206 -19.92 16.18 -7.98
C ALA A 206 -19.14 16.92 -6.90
N SER A 207 -19.74 17.99 -6.36
CA SER A 207 -19.25 18.73 -5.21
C SER A 207 -20.17 18.49 -4.02
N LEU A 208 -19.63 17.85 -2.98
CA LEU A 208 -20.35 17.54 -1.74
C LEU A 208 -19.82 18.44 -0.62
N SER A 209 -20.63 19.44 -0.26
CA SER A 209 -20.24 20.48 0.69
C SER A 209 -18.92 21.19 0.31
N GLY A 210 -18.67 21.41 -0.98
CA GLY A 210 -17.50 22.17 -1.44
C GLY A 210 -17.62 23.69 -1.24
N ILE A 211 -16.49 24.38 -1.32
CA ILE A 211 -16.45 25.85 -1.40
C ILE A 211 -16.40 26.23 -2.89
N LEU A 212 -17.50 26.76 -3.42
CA LEU A 212 -17.68 26.96 -4.87
C LEU A 212 -17.51 28.42 -5.32
N THR A 213 -17.01 29.28 -4.44
CA THR A 213 -16.33 30.52 -4.81
C THR A 213 -15.19 30.77 -3.84
N THR A 214 -13.99 30.96 -4.37
CA THR A 214 -12.75 31.11 -3.58
C THR A 214 -12.24 32.55 -3.56
N THR A 215 -12.68 33.39 -4.51
CA THR A 215 -12.23 34.78 -4.69
C THR A 215 -13.15 35.82 -4.06
N THR A 216 -14.38 35.45 -3.67
CA THR A 216 -15.31 36.39 -3.03
C THR A 216 -14.70 36.96 -1.73
N LEU A 217 -14.98 38.23 -1.43
CA LEU A 217 -14.46 38.92 -0.25
C LEU A 217 -14.59 38.07 1.03
N GLY A 218 -13.45 37.84 1.70
CA GLY A 218 -13.37 37.04 2.93
C GLY A 218 -13.13 35.54 2.72
N MET A 219 -13.32 35.02 1.50
CA MET A 219 -13.08 33.60 1.19
C MET A 219 -11.61 33.21 1.17
N PRO A 220 -10.67 34.01 0.61
CA PRO A 220 -9.25 33.69 0.69
C PRO A 220 -8.77 33.56 2.14
N GLU A 221 -9.21 34.44 3.04
CA GLU A 221 -8.87 34.42 4.46
C GLU A 221 -9.49 33.21 5.17
N ALA A 222 -10.74 32.85 4.83
CA ALA A 222 -11.39 31.67 5.38
C ALA A 222 -10.69 30.36 4.95
N ILE A 223 -10.27 30.27 3.68
CA ILE A 223 -9.51 29.14 3.16
C ILE A 223 -8.14 29.07 3.83
N HIS A 224 -7.44 30.20 3.95
CA HIS A 224 -6.17 30.27 4.68
C HIS A 224 -6.31 29.78 6.12
N TYR A 225 -7.32 30.26 6.85
CA TYR A 225 -7.58 29.82 8.22
C TYR A 225 -7.88 28.32 8.30
N ALA A 226 -8.67 27.79 7.37
CA ALA A 226 -8.98 26.36 7.32
C ALA A 226 -7.72 25.51 7.06
N MET A 227 -6.84 25.94 6.16
CA MET A 227 -5.57 25.27 5.87
C MET A 227 -4.59 25.32 7.06
N GLN A 228 -4.56 26.43 7.80
CA GLN A 228 -3.79 26.55 9.03
C GLN A 228 -4.28 25.61 10.13
N ASP A 229 -5.61 25.49 10.31
CA ASP A 229 -6.20 24.51 11.22
C ASP A 229 -5.93 23.06 10.76
N ALA A 230 -6.03 22.83 9.45
CA ALA A 230 -5.82 21.53 8.82
C ALA A 230 -4.34 21.27 8.48
N GLY A 231 -3.47 21.42 9.47
CA GLY A 231 -2.07 20.99 9.39
C GLY A 231 -1.03 22.12 9.28
N GLY A 232 -1.43 23.39 9.45
CA GLY A 232 -0.50 24.53 9.45
C GLY A 232 -0.06 24.97 8.05
N PHE A 233 -0.90 24.75 7.05
CA PHE A 233 -0.58 25.04 5.65
C PHE A 233 -0.86 26.49 5.27
N ASP A 234 -0.04 27.01 4.35
CA ASP A 234 -0.15 28.39 3.85
C ASP A 234 -0.81 28.44 2.47
N SER A 235 -1.96 29.12 2.36
CA SER A 235 -2.65 29.32 1.10
C SER A 235 -1.87 30.20 0.11
N GLU A 236 -0.94 31.05 0.57
CA GLU A 236 -0.07 31.81 -0.32
C GLU A 236 0.92 30.89 -1.04
N ALA A 237 1.39 29.81 -0.41
CA ALA A 237 2.22 28.82 -1.10
C ALA A 237 1.42 27.99 -2.12
N MET A 238 0.11 27.89 -1.93
CA MET A 238 -0.79 27.18 -2.85
C MET A 238 -1.09 28.01 -4.11
N TRP A 239 -1.68 29.19 -3.96
CA TRP A 239 -2.18 30.01 -5.07
C TRP A 239 -1.62 31.44 -5.08
N GLY A 240 -0.69 31.78 -4.21
CA GLY A 240 -0.14 33.13 -4.07
C GLY A 240 -1.05 34.05 -3.25
N ALA A 241 -0.71 35.34 -3.24
CA ALA A 241 -1.46 36.35 -2.51
C ALA A 241 -2.95 36.36 -2.91
N PRO A 242 -3.88 36.62 -1.98
CA PRO A 242 -5.31 36.77 -2.29
C PRO A 242 -5.57 37.69 -3.48
N GLY A 243 -6.35 37.21 -4.46
CA GLY A 243 -6.65 37.93 -5.71
C GLY A 243 -5.62 37.79 -6.82
N SER A 244 -4.59 36.96 -6.65
CA SER A 244 -3.69 36.57 -7.74
C SER A 244 -4.41 35.71 -8.81
N GLU A 245 -3.75 35.52 -9.96
CA GLU A 245 -4.18 34.58 -11.00
C GLU A 245 -4.35 33.14 -10.46
N GLY A 246 -3.56 32.75 -9.45
CA GLY A 246 -3.70 31.44 -8.81
C GLY A 246 -5.09 31.24 -8.22
N TRP A 247 -5.64 32.25 -7.54
CA TRP A 247 -6.99 32.18 -6.98
C TRP A 247 -8.05 32.20 -8.07
N GLU A 248 -7.95 33.12 -9.03
CA GLU A 248 -8.94 33.24 -10.12
C GLU A 248 -9.02 31.97 -10.96
N SER A 249 -7.87 31.37 -11.25
CA SER A 249 -7.78 30.18 -12.09
C SER A 249 -8.22 28.89 -11.39
N HIS A 250 -8.51 28.92 -10.09
CA HIS A 250 -9.04 27.79 -9.31
C HIS A 250 -10.40 28.09 -8.64
N ASP A 251 -11.05 29.20 -9.00
CA ASP A 251 -12.39 29.53 -8.50
C ASP A 251 -13.48 28.87 -9.37
N PRO A 252 -14.25 27.89 -8.84
CA PRO A 252 -15.34 27.26 -9.62
C PRO A 252 -16.35 28.26 -10.18
N TYR A 253 -16.67 29.32 -9.45
CA TYR A 253 -17.61 30.36 -9.88
C TYR A 253 -17.13 31.13 -11.10
N LEU A 254 -15.83 31.43 -11.17
CA LEU A 254 -15.24 32.12 -12.31
C LEU A 254 -15.07 31.19 -13.51
N LEU A 255 -14.90 29.89 -13.27
CA LEU A 255 -14.72 28.86 -14.29
C LEU A 255 -16.03 28.19 -14.75
N ALA A 256 -17.18 28.65 -14.27
CA ALA A 256 -18.48 27.98 -14.46
C ALA A 256 -18.83 27.73 -15.94
N ASP A 257 -18.45 28.63 -16.85
CA ASP A 257 -18.67 28.48 -18.29
C ASP A 257 -17.89 27.29 -18.89
N LYS A 258 -16.73 26.97 -18.33
CA LYS A 258 -15.89 25.85 -18.79
C LYS A 258 -16.42 24.48 -18.38
N LEU A 259 -17.49 24.43 -17.59
CA LEU A 259 -18.18 23.20 -17.19
C LEU A 259 -19.33 22.84 -18.13
N GLU A 260 -19.56 23.61 -19.20
CA GLU A 260 -20.54 23.24 -20.22
C GLU A 260 -20.21 21.85 -20.80
N GLY A 261 -21.21 20.97 -20.83
CA GLY A 261 -21.06 19.58 -21.28
C GLY A 261 -20.64 18.58 -20.18
N VAL A 262 -20.31 19.05 -18.98
CA VAL A 262 -20.11 18.19 -17.80
C VAL A 262 -21.43 18.02 -17.06
N SER A 263 -21.79 16.79 -16.70
CA SER A 263 -22.95 16.52 -15.83
C SER A 263 -22.62 16.90 -14.39
N LEU A 264 -23.26 17.95 -13.86
CA LEU A 264 -22.96 18.52 -12.55
C LEU A 264 -23.94 18.06 -11.47
N TYR A 265 -23.40 17.70 -10.29
CA TYR A 265 -24.13 17.50 -9.04
C TYR A 265 -23.52 18.37 -7.94
N VAL A 266 -24.33 19.18 -7.26
CA VAL A 266 -23.87 20.06 -6.17
C VAL A 266 -24.76 19.83 -4.98
N SER A 267 -24.18 19.43 -3.86
CA SER A 267 -24.90 19.23 -2.60
C SER A 267 -24.30 20.04 -1.48
N SER A 268 -25.16 20.57 -0.62
CA SER A 268 -24.79 21.19 0.65
C SER A 268 -25.89 20.98 1.68
N GLY A 269 -25.47 20.77 2.92
CA GLY A 269 -26.28 20.86 4.12
C GLY A 269 -26.69 22.30 4.43
N SER A 270 -27.14 22.50 5.67
CA SER A 270 -27.51 23.83 6.19
C SER A 270 -26.65 24.28 7.35
N GLY A 271 -25.76 23.41 7.85
CA GLY A 271 -25.00 23.64 9.08
C GLY A 271 -25.82 23.49 10.35
N THR A 272 -27.11 23.15 10.26
CA THR A 272 -27.95 22.84 11.42
C THR A 272 -27.86 21.35 11.76
N THR A 273 -27.97 21.03 13.05
CA THR A 273 -27.99 19.64 13.54
C THR A 273 -29.05 18.83 12.82
N GLY A 274 -28.64 17.73 12.20
CA GLY A 274 -29.52 16.72 11.62
C GLY A 274 -29.43 15.37 12.32
N PRO A 275 -30.01 14.32 11.73
CA PRO A 275 -30.10 12.98 12.33
C PRO A 275 -28.76 12.29 12.60
N HIS A 276 -27.67 12.72 11.96
CA HIS A 276 -26.34 12.12 12.10
C HIS A 276 -25.40 12.94 13.01
N ASP A 277 -25.93 13.94 13.72
CA ASP A 277 -25.16 14.84 14.58
C ASP A 277 -25.42 14.60 16.06
N ASP A 278 -24.38 14.82 16.88
CA ASP A 278 -24.53 14.93 18.33
C ASP A 278 -25.03 16.33 18.71
N PRO A 279 -26.23 16.46 19.33
CA PRO A 279 -26.78 17.75 19.70
C PRO A 279 -26.03 18.36 20.91
N SER A 280 -25.71 19.66 20.84
CA SER A 280 -25.02 20.39 21.93
C SER A 280 -25.93 20.77 23.12
N GLY A 281 -27.20 20.35 23.10
CA GLY A 281 -28.23 20.78 24.05
C GLY A 281 -28.92 22.11 23.70
N ILE A 282 -28.43 22.83 22.69
CA ILE A 282 -29.11 24.00 22.10
C ILE A 282 -29.79 23.56 20.79
N PRO A 283 -31.10 23.82 20.58
CA PRO A 283 -31.80 23.42 19.36
C PRO A 283 -31.11 23.93 18.08
N GLY A 284 -30.82 23.02 17.15
CA GLY A 284 -30.18 23.32 15.87
C GLY A 284 -28.66 23.49 15.90
N VAL A 285 -28.01 23.30 17.06
CA VAL A 285 -26.56 23.45 17.25
C VAL A 285 -25.90 22.12 17.59
N SER A 286 -24.93 21.71 16.76
CA SER A 286 -24.11 20.51 16.95
C SER A 286 -22.94 20.79 17.89
N THR A 287 -22.37 19.75 18.50
CA THR A 287 -21.09 19.84 19.21
C THR A 287 -19.91 20.12 18.27
N ASN A 288 -20.07 19.87 16.96
CA ASN A 288 -19.09 20.18 15.92
C ASN A 288 -19.25 21.62 15.37
N TYR A 289 -18.92 22.62 16.18
CA TYR A 289 -19.05 24.04 15.82
C TYR A 289 -18.26 24.43 14.56
N ALA A 290 -17.05 23.88 14.37
CA ALA A 290 -16.23 24.14 13.20
C ALA A 290 -16.88 23.60 11.92
N GLY A 291 -17.41 22.37 11.97
CA GLY A 291 -18.15 21.78 10.86
C GLY A 291 -19.44 22.53 10.53
N MET A 292 -20.16 23.06 11.52
CA MET A 292 -21.32 23.93 11.25
C MET A 292 -20.93 25.18 10.46
N GLY A 293 -19.87 25.88 10.88
CA GLY A 293 -19.41 27.10 10.23
C GLY A 293 -18.98 26.88 8.78
N LEU A 294 -18.20 25.81 8.53
CA LEU A 294 -17.80 25.42 7.18
C LEU A 294 -18.99 25.04 6.31
N GLU A 295 -19.98 24.34 6.85
CA GLU A 295 -21.17 23.95 6.08
C GLU A 295 -22.03 25.16 5.68
N ILE A 296 -22.15 26.17 6.55
CA ILE A 296 -22.83 27.43 6.22
C ILE A 296 -22.09 28.14 5.07
N LEU A 297 -20.75 28.20 5.11
CA LEU A 297 -19.97 28.80 4.03
C LEU A 297 -20.12 27.99 2.72
N SER A 298 -20.04 26.66 2.79
CA SER A 298 -20.29 25.80 1.63
C SER A 298 -21.67 26.04 1.02
N ARG A 299 -22.72 26.16 1.85
CA ARG A 299 -24.07 26.45 1.40
C ARG A 299 -24.16 27.78 0.66
N LEU A 300 -23.61 28.85 1.23
CA LEU A 300 -23.65 30.18 0.63
C LEU A 300 -22.93 30.20 -0.72
N THR A 301 -21.74 29.59 -0.79
CA THR A 301 -20.96 29.53 -2.04
C THR A 301 -21.63 28.63 -3.09
N SER A 302 -22.25 27.52 -2.68
CA SER A 302 -23.04 26.64 -3.56
C SER A 302 -24.27 27.34 -4.16
N GLN A 303 -24.91 28.25 -3.41
CA GLN A 303 -26.03 29.07 -3.90
C GLN A 303 -25.59 30.11 -4.93
N ALA A 304 -24.46 30.78 -4.68
CA ALA A 304 -23.87 31.70 -5.64
C ALA A 304 -23.51 30.98 -6.95
N PHE A 305 -22.88 29.81 -6.84
CA PHE A 305 -22.50 28.99 -7.99
C PHE A 305 -23.71 28.48 -8.78
N ALA A 306 -24.74 27.94 -8.11
CA ALA A 306 -25.97 27.51 -8.78
C ALA A 306 -26.64 28.66 -9.54
N THR A 307 -26.69 29.86 -8.94
CA THR A 307 -27.24 31.06 -9.60
C THR A 307 -26.44 31.45 -10.86
N LYS A 308 -25.12 31.28 -10.81
CA LYS A 308 -24.23 31.54 -11.96
C LYS A 308 -24.47 30.55 -13.09
N LEU A 309 -24.57 29.26 -12.79
CA LEU A 309 -24.88 28.21 -13.77
C LEU A 309 -26.24 28.45 -14.43
N GLU A 310 -27.27 28.76 -13.64
CA GLU A 310 -28.61 29.06 -14.15
C GLU A 310 -28.60 30.26 -15.11
N LYS A 311 -27.90 31.34 -14.75
CA LYS A 311 -27.74 32.53 -15.62
C LYS A 311 -27.01 32.22 -16.93
N GLN A 312 -26.14 31.21 -16.93
CA GLN A 312 -25.39 30.77 -18.11
C GLN A 312 -26.09 29.65 -18.88
N GLY A 313 -27.24 29.15 -18.40
CA GLY A 313 -27.96 28.05 -19.04
C GLY A 313 -27.27 26.69 -18.90
N ILE A 314 -26.37 26.53 -17.93
CA ILE A 314 -25.64 25.28 -17.69
C ILE A 314 -26.43 24.41 -16.71
N PRO A 315 -26.90 23.21 -17.12
CA PRO A 315 -27.70 22.36 -16.26
C PRO A 315 -26.87 21.75 -15.13
N ALA A 316 -27.41 21.75 -13.92
CA ALA A 316 -26.83 21.09 -12.76
C ALA A 316 -27.92 20.57 -11.82
N GLN A 317 -27.67 19.42 -11.19
CA GLN A 317 -28.51 18.94 -10.09
C GLN A 317 -28.05 19.59 -8.80
N ILE A 318 -28.87 20.48 -8.26
CA ILE A 318 -28.57 21.22 -7.03
C ILE A 318 -29.41 20.65 -5.88
N VAL A 319 -28.75 20.14 -4.85
CA VAL A 319 -29.37 19.50 -3.68
C VAL A 319 -29.08 20.30 -2.43
N TYR A 320 -30.14 20.85 -1.86
CA TYR A 320 -30.10 21.68 -0.68
C TYR A 320 -30.79 20.99 0.49
N ARG A 321 -30.02 20.31 1.34
CA ARG A 321 -30.61 19.60 2.49
C ARG A 321 -31.07 20.59 3.58
N PRO A 322 -32.19 20.29 4.27
CA PRO A 322 -32.72 21.15 5.33
C PRO A 322 -31.86 21.11 6.60
N SER A 323 -31.16 19.99 6.83
CA SER A 323 -30.27 19.75 7.97
C SER A 323 -29.01 19.03 7.52
N GLY A 324 -27.98 19.05 8.36
CA GLY A 324 -26.72 18.33 8.16
C GLY A 324 -25.52 19.24 8.32
N THR A 325 -24.46 18.66 8.88
CA THR A 325 -23.17 19.29 9.13
C THR A 325 -22.09 18.69 8.22
N HIS A 326 -20.89 19.26 8.31
CA HIS A 326 -19.71 18.84 7.55
C HIS A 326 -19.12 17.51 8.08
N THR A 327 -19.86 16.41 7.94
CA THR A 327 -19.52 15.08 8.47
C THR A 327 -19.77 13.95 7.48
N TRP A 328 -19.02 12.85 7.64
CA TRP A 328 -18.98 11.72 6.71
C TRP A 328 -20.32 11.07 6.38
N LYS A 329 -21.22 10.95 7.36
CA LYS A 329 -22.51 10.28 7.13
C LYS A 329 -23.43 11.02 6.16
N TYR A 330 -23.35 12.34 6.09
CA TYR A 330 -24.09 13.10 5.07
C TYR A 330 -23.47 12.92 3.68
N TRP A 331 -22.14 12.85 3.58
CA TRP A 331 -21.45 12.63 2.30
C TRP A 331 -21.65 11.20 1.77
N GLU A 332 -21.62 10.19 2.65
CA GLU A 332 -22.02 8.80 2.36
C GLU A 332 -23.43 8.75 1.77
N PHE A 333 -24.38 9.43 2.41
CA PHE A 333 -25.74 9.49 1.92
C PHE A 333 -25.81 10.15 0.53
N GLU A 334 -25.16 11.28 0.31
CA GLU A 334 -25.17 11.96 -0.99
C GLU A 334 -24.46 11.17 -2.10
N LEU A 335 -23.43 10.39 -1.77
CA LEU A 335 -22.81 9.43 -2.68
C LEU A 335 -23.83 8.42 -3.23
N HIS A 336 -24.76 7.95 -2.39
CA HIS A 336 -25.81 7.04 -2.83
C HIS A 336 -26.84 7.76 -3.72
N GLN A 337 -27.15 9.03 -3.42
CA GLN A 337 -28.12 9.82 -4.18
C GLN A 337 -27.64 10.20 -5.58
N LEU A 338 -26.35 10.50 -5.74
CA LEU A 338 -25.78 10.91 -7.03
C LEU A 338 -25.55 9.73 -8.00
N TRP A 339 -25.54 8.49 -7.49
CA TRP A 339 -25.16 7.31 -8.28
C TRP A 339 -25.98 7.14 -9.57
N PRO A 340 -27.32 7.27 -9.60
CA PRO A 340 -28.06 7.14 -10.85
C PRO A 340 -27.62 8.14 -11.93
N GLN A 341 -27.33 9.39 -11.57
CA GLN A 341 -26.84 10.39 -12.51
C GLN A 341 -25.42 10.07 -12.99
N LEU A 342 -24.53 9.68 -12.06
CA LEU A 342 -23.16 9.28 -12.36
C LEU A 342 -23.13 8.06 -13.29
N ALA A 343 -23.87 7.01 -12.97
CA ALA A 343 -23.97 5.77 -13.75
C ALA A 343 -24.46 6.03 -15.17
N ASN A 344 -25.54 6.81 -15.31
CA ASN A 344 -26.07 7.21 -16.62
C ASN A 344 -25.06 8.02 -17.44
N THR A 345 -24.30 8.91 -16.79
CA THR A 345 -23.28 9.72 -17.47
C THR A 345 -22.13 8.85 -17.98
N LEU A 346 -21.68 7.88 -17.18
CA LEU A 346 -20.60 6.97 -17.57
C LEU A 346 -21.07 5.83 -18.50
N GLY A 347 -22.38 5.64 -18.63
CA GLY A 347 -22.99 4.60 -19.45
C GLY A 347 -22.82 3.20 -18.85
N VAL A 348 -22.98 3.09 -17.53
CA VAL A 348 -22.98 1.81 -16.78
C VAL A 348 -24.35 1.55 -16.17
N GLU A 349 -24.63 0.30 -15.80
CA GLU A 349 -25.91 -0.05 -15.18
C GLU A 349 -26.05 0.62 -13.81
N VAL A 350 -27.24 1.16 -13.52
CA VAL A 350 -27.57 1.72 -12.19
C VAL A 350 -27.68 0.61 -11.16
N ASP A 351 -28.39 -0.46 -11.50
CA ASP A 351 -28.61 -1.63 -10.66
C ASP A 351 -27.76 -2.80 -11.13
N LYS A 352 -27.28 -3.63 -10.18
CA LYS A 352 -26.59 -4.86 -10.53
C LYS A 352 -27.55 -5.89 -11.14
N PRO A 353 -27.07 -6.75 -12.06
CA PRO A 353 -27.84 -7.90 -12.51
C PRO A 353 -28.26 -8.81 -11.35
N GLU A 354 -29.43 -9.42 -11.46
CA GLU A 354 -29.83 -10.48 -10.53
C GLU A 354 -28.89 -11.67 -10.65
N CYS A 355 -28.58 -12.27 -9.51
CA CYS A 355 -27.84 -13.51 -9.41
C CYS A 355 -28.45 -14.34 -8.28
N ASN A 356 -28.38 -15.65 -8.40
CA ASN A 356 -28.91 -16.56 -7.40
C ASN A 356 -27.96 -17.75 -7.25
N PRO A 357 -27.18 -17.83 -6.15
CA PRO A 357 -26.29 -18.97 -5.90
C PRO A 357 -27.11 -20.26 -5.77
N THR A 358 -26.71 -21.30 -6.48
CA THR A 358 -27.38 -22.62 -6.42
C THR A 358 -26.37 -23.74 -6.23
N GLY A 359 -26.85 -24.95 -5.95
CA GLY A 359 -25.99 -26.11 -5.70
C GLY A 359 -24.93 -25.83 -4.63
N ALA A 360 -23.71 -26.30 -4.86
CA ALA A 360 -22.61 -26.18 -3.90
C ALA A 360 -22.24 -24.71 -3.56
N PHE A 361 -22.37 -23.79 -4.53
CA PHE A 361 -22.17 -22.36 -4.27
C PHE A 361 -23.23 -21.80 -3.34
N GLY A 362 -24.49 -22.18 -3.56
CA GLY A 362 -25.60 -21.84 -2.67
C GLY A 362 -25.44 -22.42 -1.27
N ASP A 363 -25.01 -23.69 -1.15
CA ASP A 363 -24.77 -24.34 0.13
C ASP A 363 -23.67 -23.62 0.93
N VAL A 364 -22.56 -23.25 0.28
CA VAL A 364 -21.48 -22.47 0.89
C VAL A 364 -21.97 -21.09 1.32
N ALA A 365 -22.71 -20.38 0.46
CA ALA A 365 -23.24 -19.06 0.77
C ALA A 365 -24.22 -19.08 1.96
N ASN A 366 -25.06 -20.11 2.05
CA ASN A 366 -26.05 -20.26 3.11
C ASN A 366 -25.44 -20.40 4.51
N VAL A 367 -24.28 -21.06 4.62
CA VAL A 367 -23.57 -21.21 5.91
C VAL A 367 -22.57 -20.09 6.16
N ASN A 368 -22.19 -19.33 5.13
CA ASN A 368 -21.26 -18.20 5.19
C ASN A 368 -21.96 -16.86 4.93
N GLY A 369 -22.92 -16.49 5.79
CA GLY A 369 -23.70 -15.25 5.63
C GLY A 369 -22.86 -13.96 5.61
N TRP A 370 -21.60 -14.02 6.04
CA TRP A 370 -20.64 -12.93 5.95
C TRP A 370 -20.18 -12.62 4.52
N LEU A 371 -20.37 -13.53 3.54
CA LEU A 371 -20.04 -13.30 2.13
C LEU A 371 -20.84 -12.14 1.52
N GLY A 372 -22.04 -11.89 2.06
CA GLY A 372 -23.00 -10.95 1.50
C GLY A 372 -23.76 -11.52 0.31
N ASP A 373 -24.41 -10.65 -0.46
CA ASP A 373 -25.08 -11.03 -1.69
C ASP A 373 -24.09 -11.39 -2.80
N CYS A 374 -24.54 -12.23 -3.73
CA CYS A 374 -23.78 -12.49 -4.95
C CYS A 374 -23.68 -11.22 -5.79
N LEU A 375 -22.60 -11.12 -6.55
CA LEU A 375 -22.33 -10.04 -7.49
C LEU A 375 -22.40 -10.52 -8.94
N THR A 376 -22.05 -11.77 -9.17
CA THR A 376 -22.01 -12.40 -10.49
C THR A 376 -22.77 -13.72 -10.49
N GLY A 377 -23.11 -14.21 -11.69
CA GLY A 377 -23.38 -15.63 -11.88
C GLY A 377 -22.08 -16.44 -11.80
N GLU A 378 -22.19 -17.77 -11.74
CA GLU A 378 -21.02 -18.64 -11.85
C GLU A 378 -20.34 -18.43 -13.22
N TYR A 379 -19.02 -18.24 -13.20
CA TYR A 379 -18.21 -18.12 -14.41
C TYR A 379 -17.08 -19.15 -14.42
N ASP A 380 -16.71 -19.57 -15.63
CA ASP A 380 -15.67 -20.58 -15.84
C ASP A 380 -14.28 -19.98 -15.66
N VAL A 381 -13.45 -20.70 -14.93
CA VAL A 381 -12.01 -20.47 -14.82
C VAL A 381 -11.31 -21.78 -15.14
N ALA A 382 -10.08 -21.75 -15.68
CA ALA A 382 -9.37 -22.98 -16.00
C ALA A 382 -9.38 -23.96 -14.81
N GLY A 383 -9.90 -25.17 -15.03
CA GLY A 383 -10.00 -26.21 -14.01
C GLY A 383 -11.18 -26.11 -13.03
N GLY A 384 -12.11 -25.17 -13.17
CA GLY A 384 -13.21 -25.02 -12.20
C GLY A 384 -14.17 -23.88 -12.50
N LYS A 385 -14.94 -23.49 -11.48
CA LYS A 385 -15.90 -22.38 -11.53
C LYS A 385 -15.69 -21.44 -10.36
N VAL A 386 -16.02 -20.18 -10.55
CA VAL A 386 -15.95 -19.14 -9.52
C VAL A 386 -17.24 -18.35 -9.52
N GLN A 387 -17.63 -17.85 -8.35
CA GLN A 387 -18.71 -16.88 -8.20
C GLN A 387 -18.26 -15.78 -7.24
N ASP A 388 -18.51 -14.52 -7.62
CA ASP A 388 -18.13 -13.36 -6.81
C ASP A 388 -19.28 -12.94 -5.90
N PHE A 389 -18.94 -12.58 -4.67
CA PHE A 389 -19.84 -12.10 -3.62
C PHE A 389 -19.32 -10.77 -3.07
N ARG A 390 -20.17 -10.02 -2.36
CA ARG A 390 -19.83 -8.67 -1.88
C ARG A 390 -18.50 -8.62 -1.12
N PHE A 391 -18.24 -9.59 -0.25
CA PHE A 391 -17.07 -9.60 0.63
C PHE A 391 -16.08 -10.73 0.34
N GLY A 392 -16.21 -11.44 -0.78
CA GLY A 392 -15.26 -12.48 -1.16
C GLY A 392 -15.64 -13.23 -2.43
N ARG A 393 -15.00 -14.35 -2.67
CA ARG A 393 -15.26 -15.23 -3.82
C ARG A 393 -15.36 -16.67 -3.38
N VAL A 394 -16.23 -17.41 -4.05
CA VAL A 394 -16.37 -18.86 -3.86
C VAL A 394 -15.76 -19.56 -5.07
N PHE A 395 -14.95 -20.58 -4.81
CA PHE A 395 -14.23 -21.33 -5.83
C PHE A 395 -14.66 -22.79 -5.78
N SER A 396 -14.92 -23.40 -6.94
CA SER A 396 -15.29 -24.80 -7.05
C SER A 396 -14.39 -25.53 -8.04
N SER A 397 -13.74 -26.61 -7.60
CA SER A 397 -12.94 -27.49 -8.46
C SER A 397 -12.78 -28.87 -7.81
N ASP A 398 -12.77 -29.93 -8.62
CA ASP A 398 -12.67 -31.33 -8.19
C ASP A 398 -13.63 -31.72 -7.04
N GLY A 399 -14.86 -31.19 -7.08
CA GLY A 399 -15.89 -31.44 -6.06
C GLY A 399 -15.69 -30.72 -4.73
N THR A 400 -14.65 -29.88 -4.60
CA THR A 400 -14.44 -29.01 -3.44
C THR A 400 -14.91 -27.60 -3.77
N THR A 401 -15.79 -27.04 -2.93
CA THR A 401 -16.30 -25.67 -3.07
C THR A 401 -16.03 -24.89 -1.79
N VAL A 402 -15.22 -23.83 -1.86
CA VAL A 402 -14.78 -23.09 -0.67
C VAL A 402 -14.71 -21.57 -0.91
N PRO A 403 -15.02 -20.75 0.11
CA PRO A 403 -14.88 -19.31 0.04
C PRO A 403 -13.46 -18.85 0.39
N VAL A 404 -13.01 -17.76 -0.25
CA VAL A 404 -11.78 -17.02 0.09
C VAL A 404 -12.09 -15.52 0.04
N ALA A 405 -11.62 -14.77 1.03
CA ALA A 405 -12.05 -13.39 1.26
C ALA A 405 -10.97 -12.55 1.97
N GLY A 406 -11.26 -11.26 2.15
CA GLY A 406 -10.42 -10.33 2.91
C GLY A 406 -8.97 -10.27 2.39
N ALA A 407 -8.03 -10.05 3.31
CA ALA A 407 -6.61 -9.96 3.00
C ALA A 407 -6.05 -11.24 2.36
N ILE A 408 -6.52 -12.42 2.77
CA ILE A 408 -6.12 -13.69 2.14
C ILE A 408 -6.61 -13.75 0.69
N GLY A 409 -7.84 -13.30 0.43
CA GLY A 409 -8.39 -13.18 -0.93
C GLY A 409 -7.64 -12.18 -1.80
N GLY A 410 -7.15 -11.08 -1.19
CA GLY A 410 -6.27 -10.11 -1.83
C GLY A 410 -4.92 -10.72 -2.22
N ALA A 411 -4.21 -11.33 -1.27
CA ALA A 411 -2.95 -12.02 -1.54
C ALA A 411 -3.13 -13.13 -2.59
N TYR A 412 -4.23 -13.89 -2.53
CA TYR A 412 -4.54 -14.92 -3.52
C TYR A 412 -4.74 -14.34 -4.92
N GLN A 413 -5.42 -13.19 -5.03
CA GLN A 413 -5.56 -12.47 -6.29
C GLN A 413 -4.21 -11.97 -6.81
N GLY A 414 -3.37 -11.42 -5.93
CA GLY A 414 -2.04 -10.90 -6.26
C GLY A 414 -1.09 -11.95 -6.84
N VAL A 415 -1.23 -13.22 -6.42
CA VAL A 415 -0.42 -14.35 -6.94
C VAL A 415 -1.09 -15.10 -8.10
N GLY A 416 -2.11 -14.51 -8.73
CA GLY A 416 -2.74 -15.03 -9.96
C GLY A 416 -3.98 -15.92 -9.73
N GLY A 417 -4.47 -16.01 -8.49
CA GLY A 417 -5.69 -16.77 -8.17
C GLY A 417 -5.60 -18.25 -8.58
N PRO A 418 -6.70 -18.85 -9.09
CA PRO A 418 -6.72 -20.26 -9.48
C PRO A 418 -5.77 -20.64 -10.63
N ALA A 419 -5.43 -19.68 -11.48
CA ALA A 419 -4.46 -19.86 -12.56
C ALA A 419 -3.01 -19.66 -12.09
N GLY A 420 -2.82 -19.13 -10.87
CA GLY A 420 -1.54 -18.92 -10.24
C GLY A 420 -0.92 -20.20 -9.67
N GLN A 421 0.27 -20.06 -9.08
CA GLN A 421 1.06 -21.19 -8.61
C GLN A 421 0.43 -21.96 -7.44
N LEU A 422 -0.41 -21.30 -6.64
CA LEU A 422 -1.12 -21.94 -5.53
C LEU A 422 -2.20 -22.93 -6.00
N GLY A 423 -2.82 -22.67 -7.15
CA GLY A 423 -4.01 -23.40 -7.62
C GLY A 423 -5.24 -23.16 -6.74
N TYR A 424 -6.27 -24.00 -6.90
CA TYR A 424 -7.54 -23.84 -6.18
C TYR A 424 -7.40 -23.96 -4.66
N PRO A 425 -8.20 -23.21 -3.88
CA PRO A 425 -8.29 -23.37 -2.44
C PRO A 425 -8.86 -24.75 -2.07
N THR A 426 -8.35 -25.30 -0.97
CA THR A 426 -8.74 -26.62 -0.43
C THR A 426 -9.39 -26.52 0.95
N THR A 427 -9.29 -25.36 1.59
CA THR A 427 -9.95 -25.05 2.85
C THR A 427 -10.59 -23.67 2.77
N GLU A 428 -11.64 -23.48 3.56
CA GLU A 428 -12.04 -22.15 4.02
C GLU A 428 -10.96 -21.52 4.93
N GLU A 429 -11.19 -20.27 5.31
CA GLU A 429 -10.32 -19.55 6.23
C GLU A 429 -10.39 -20.16 7.64
N ARG A 430 -9.24 -20.48 8.22
CA ARG A 430 -9.13 -21.11 9.54
C ARG A 430 -8.28 -20.27 10.48
N VAL A 431 -8.56 -20.36 11.76
CA VAL A 431 -7.72 -19.78 12.82
C VAL A 431 -6.48 -20.67 12.99
N ALA A 432 -5.30 -20.07 13.04
CA ALA A 432 -4.07 -20.79 13.35
C ALA A 432 -4.12 -21.35 14.79
N PRO A 433 -3.52 -22.51 15.07
CA PRO A 433 -3.52 -23.15 16.39
C PRO A 433 -3.09 -22.27 17.57
N ASP A 434 -2.21 -21.29 17.34
CA ASP A 434 -1.75 -20.35 18.36
C ASP A 434 -2.72 -19.16 18.62
N GLY A 435 -3.78 -19.04 17.81
CA GLY A 435 -4.78 -17.98 17.88
C GLY A 435 -4.32 -16.60 17.38
N ARG A 436 -3.11 -16.48 16.83
CA ARG A 436 -2.53 -15.19 16.38
C ARG A 436 -2.91 -14.84 14.95
N GLY A 437 -2.96 -15.85 14.09
CA GLY A 437 -3.18 -15.67 12.65
C GLY A 437 -4.36 -16.45 12.10
N ARG A 438 -4.57 -16.29 10.79
CA ARG A 438 -5.54 -17.02 9.99
C ARG A 438 -4.89 -17.54 8.72
N PHE A 439 -5.45 -18.58 8.12
CA PHE A 439 -4.89 -19.15 6.89
C PHE A 439 -5.93 -19.84 6.01
N ASN A 440 -5.62 -19.92 4.73
CA ASN A 440 -6.23 -20.84 3.78
C ASN A 440 -5.14 -21.76 3.20
N HIS A 441 -5.49 -23.03 2.99
CA HIS A 441 -4.66 -23.93 2.19
C HIS A 441 -5.16 -24.01 0.76
N PHE A 442 -4.21 -24.14 -0.15
CA PHE A 442 -4.40 -24.31 -1.58
C PHE A 442 -3.72 -25.60 -2.02
N ARG A 443 -3.97 -26.04 -3.25
CA ARG A 443 -3.39 -27.29 -3.77
C ARG A 443 -1.87 -27.36 -3.62
N ASN A 444 -1.19 -26.25 -3.88
CA ASN A 444 0.28 -26.19 -3.96
C ASN A 444 0.91 -25.19 -2.98
N GLY A 445 0.19 -24.82 -1.91
CA GLY A 445 0.70 -23.87 -0.92
C GLY A 445 -0.34 -23.43 0.10
N ALA A 446 -0.03 -22.36 0.82
CA ALA A 446 -0.93 -21.73 1.77
C ALA A 446 -0.79 -20.21 1.71
N ILE A 447 -1.79 -19.51 2.20
CA ILE A 447 -1.69 -18.09 2.52
C ILE A 447 -1.99 -17.94 4.00
N TYR A 448 -1.09 -17.27 4.70
CA TYR A 448 -1.19 -16.98 6.13
C TYR A 448 -1.31 -15.48 6.33
N TRP A 449 -2.15 -15.09 7.27
CA TRP A 449 -2.40 -13.70 7.65
C TRP A 449 -2.23 -13.49 9.14
N THR A 450 -1.61 -12.36 9.52
CA THR A 450 -1.64 -11.83 10.89
C THR A 450 -2.02 -10.35 10.89
N PRO A 451 -2.55 -9.81 12.00
CA PRO A 451 -2.80 -8.38 12.14
C PRO A 451 -1.55 -7.52 11.97
N GLU A 452 -0.37 -8.05 12.35
CA GLU A 452 0.89 -7.33 12.33
C GLU A 452 1.56 -7.30 10.95
N HIS A 453 1.37 -8.35 10.13
CA HIS A 453 2.16 -8.56 8.91
C HIS A 453 1.31 -8.58 7.64
N GLY A 454 -0.01 -8.74 7.74
CA GLY A 454 -0.84 -8.92 6.55
C GLY A 454 -0.78 -10.34 6.02
N ALA A 455 -1.24 -10.54 4.79
CA ALA A 455 -1.41 -11.87 4.19
C ALA A 455 -0.28 -12.17 3.20
N HIS A 456 0.37 -13.33 3.35
CA HIS A 456 1.49 -13.76 2.52
C HIS A 456 1.32 -15.18 2.03
N ALA A 457 1.59 -15.39 0.75
CA ALA A 457 1.60 -16.71 0.14
C ALA A 457 2.93 -17.43 0.42
N VAL A 458 2.85 -18.70 0.83
CA VAL A 458 3.99 -19.60 0.95
C VAL A 458 3.74 -20.75 -0.02
N ARG A 459 4.69 -20.99 -0.95
CA ARG A 459 4.51 -21.94 -2.07
C ARG A 459 5.76 -22.75 -2.36
N GLY A 460 5.61 -23.74 -3.25
CA GLY A 460 6.73 -24.50 -3.81
C GLY A 460 7.59 -25.21 -2.74
N LYS A 461 8.91 -25.18 -2.94
CA LYS A 461 9.87 -25.87 -2.07
C LYS A 461 10.04 -25.22 -0.70
N ILE A 462 9.89 -23.90 -0.62
CA ILE A 462 9.86 -23.19 0.67
C ILE A 462 8.66 -23.65 1.51
N PHE A 463 7.48 -23.76 0.89
CA PHE A 463 6.29 -24.29 1.56
C PHE A 463 6.46 -25.72 2.06
N GLU A 464 7.01 -26.61 1.22
CA GLU A 464 7.25 -28.01 1.60
C GLU A 464 8.15 -28.09 2.85
N GLU A 465 9.24 -27.33 2.88
CA GLU A 465 10.18 -27.32 4.01
C GLU A 465 9.56 -26.68 5.26
N TRP A 466 8.93 -25.51 5.13
CA TRP A 466 8.27 -24.85 6.24
C TRP A 466 7.17 -25.72 6.87
N LYS A 467 6.38 -26.42 6.05
CA LYS A 467 5.43 -27.44 6.49
C LYS A 467 6.10 -28.56 7.28
N ASN A 468 7.24 -29.08 6.81
CA ASN A 468 7.96 -30.16 7.50
C ASN A 468 8.48 -29.72 8.87
N GLN A 469 8.76 -28.42 9.03
CA GLN A 469 9.20 -27.82 10.30
C GLN A 469 8.06 -27.45 11.25
N GLY A 470 6.80 -27.76 10.90
CA GLY A 470 5.64 -27.50 11.75
C GLY A 470 4.98 -26.14 11.52
N TRP A 471 5.12 -25.56 10.32
CA TRP A 471 4.39 -24.37 9.89
C TRP A 471 4.70 -23.15 10.78
N GLU A 472 3.68 -22.35 11.11
CA GLU A 472 3.78 -21.20 12.00
C GLU A 472 4.17 -21.57 13.44
N GLY A 473 3.98 -22.83 13.83
CA GLY A 473 4.49 -23.37 15.10
C GLY A 473 5.98 -23.77 15.05
N GLY A 474 6.59 -23.72 13.88
CA GLY A 474 8.01 -24.00 13.66
C GLY A 474 8.94 -22.84 14.05
N PRO A 475 10.26 -23.00 13.88
CA PRO A 475 11.26 -22.03 14.36
C PRO A 475 11.15 -20.64 13.75
N LEU A 476 10.71 -20.55 12.49
CA LEU A 476 10.65 -19.29 11.75
C LEU A 476 9.37 -18.47 12.02
N GLY A 477 8.30 -19.09 12.51
CA GLY A 477 7.01 -18.42 12.73
C GLY A 477 6.24 -18.16 11.44
N TYR A 478 5.51 -17.04 11.40
CA TYR A 478 4.69 -16.62 10.25
C TYR A 478 5.53 -16.02 9.11
N PRO A 479 5.08 -16.13 7.84
CA PRO A 479 5.64 -15.33 6.76
C PRO A 479 5.31 -13.85 6.96
N ILE A 480 6.28 -12.98 6.67
CA ILE A 480 6.15 -11.51 6.82
C ILE A 480 6.46 -10.76 5.52
N LEU A 481 6.90 -11.50 4.50
CA LEU A 481 7.21 -11.01 3.16
C LEU A 481 6.79 -12.08 2.16
N ASP A 482 6.48 -11.64 0.94
CA ASP A 482 6.25 -12.56 -0.17
C ASP A 482 7.56 -13.16 -0.66
N GLU A 483 7.47 -14.35 -1.26
CA GLU A 483 8.60 -15.01 -1.90
C GLU A 483 9.12 -14.18 -3.07
N ALA A 484 10.41 -13.84 -3.05
CA ALA A 484 11.09 -13.09 -4.09
C ALA A 484 12.23 -13.91 -4.71
N ALA A 485 12.60 -13.61 -5.95
CA ALA A 485 13.84 -14.11 -6.52
C ALA A 485 15.03 -13.55 -5.75
N THR A 486 16.05 -14.38 -5.54
CA THR A 486 17.32 -13.91 -4.97
C THR A 486 18.02 -12.94 -5.92
N PRO A 487 18.80 -11.97 -5.41
CA PRO A 487 19.61 -11.06 -6.21
C PRO A 487 20.48 -11.68 -7.31
N ASP A 488 20.98 -12.90 -7.12
CA ASP A 488 21.75 -13.62 -8.15
C ASP A 488 20.88 -14.26 -9.25
N GLY A 489 19.56 -14.25 -9.09
CA GLY A 489 18.58 -14.82 -10.02
C GLY A 489 18.55 -16.35 -10.08
N ARG A 490 19.22 -17.04 -9.15
CA ARG A 490 19.34 -18.52 -9.17
C ARG A 490 18.43 -19.23 -8.17
N GLY A 491 17.74 -18.49 -7.32
CA GLY A 491 16.96 -19.04 -6.23
C GLY A 491 15.78 -18.16 -5.84
N ALA A 492 15.15 -18.55 -4.74
CA ALA A 492 14.08 -17.81 -4.10
C ALA A 492 14.38 -17.61 -2.62
N VAL A 493 13.87 -16.52 -2.06
CA VAL A 493 13.95 -16.24 -0.63
C VAL A 493 12.61 -15.73 -0.13
N GLN A 494 12.21 -16.15 1.06
CA GLN A 494 11.03 -15.64 1.74
C GLN A 494 11.34 -15.30 3.20
N GLY A 495 10.90 -14.12 3.63
CA GLY A 495 11.06 -13.64 5.01
C GLY A 495 9.95 -14.15 5.94
N PHE A 496 10.35 -14.51 7.15
CA PHE A 496 9.51 -14.97 8.25
C PHE A 496 9.84 -14.17 9.53
N GLU A 497 9.02 -14.29 10.58
CA GLU A 497 9.15 -13.51 11.82
C GLU A 497 10.55 -13.53 12.45
N ILE A 498 11.23 -14.68 12.42
CA ILE A 498 12.52 -14.89 13.11
C ILE A 498 13.69 -15.09 12.13
N GLY A 499 13.41 -15.14 10.82
CA GLY A 499 14.47 -15.41 9.83
C GLY A 499 13.96 -15.40 8.39
N ALA A 500 14.68 -16.12 7.53
CA ALA A 500 14.30 -16.29 6.13
C ALA A 500 14.54 -17.74 5.69
N MET A 501 13.76 -18.19 4.72
CA MET A 501 14.00 -19.45 4.03
C MET A 501 14.52 -19.18 2.62
N TYR A 502 15.63 -19.81 2.28
CA TYR A 502 16.27 -19.73 0.96
C TYR A 502 16.08 -21.04 0.23
N TRP A 503 15.83 -20.96 -1.07
CA TRP A 503 15.77 -22.11 -1.96
C TRP A 503 16.66 -21.89 -3.18
N SER A 504 17.40 -22.93 -3.57
CA SER A 504 18.04 -23.04 -4.88
C SER A 504 17.88 -24.46 -5.44
N GLU A 505 18.10 -24.64 -6.74
CA GLU A 505 18.09 -25.98 -7.35
C GLU A 505 19.19 -26.88 -6.78
N ASP A 506 20.36 -26.30 -6.47
CA ASP A 506 21.52 -27.04 -5.97
C ASP A 506 21.40 -27.46 -4.51
N THR A 507 20.77 -26.62 -3.67
CA THR A 507 20.77 -26.81 -2.21
C THR A 507 19.43 -27.23 -1.62
N GLY A 508 18.32 -27.01 -2.31
CA GLY A 508 16.98 -27.16 -1.72
C GLY A 508 16.62 -25.99 -0.80
N ALA A 509 15.52 -26.12 -0.05
CA ALA A 509 14.98 -25.06 0.80
C ALA A 509 15.50 -25.19 2.24
N HIS A 510 16.08 -24.12 2.80
CA HIS A 510 16.66 -24.12 4.14
C HIS A 510 16.46 -22.79 4.87
N GLY A 511 16.16 -22.86 6.16
CA GLY A 511 15.96 -21.71 7.03
C GLY A 511 17.26 -21.19 7.65
N VAL A 512 17.43 -19.87 7.65
CA VAL A 512 18.50 -19.14 8.35
C VAL A 512 17.85 -18.09 9.25
N GLN A 513 18.22 -18.06 10.54
CA GLN A 513 17.46 -17.30 11.54
C GLN A 513 18.33 -16.58 12.57
N GLY A 514 17.73 -15.60 13.24
CA GLY A 514 18.33 -14.84 14.34
C GLY A 514 19.75 -14.33 14.05
N MET A 515 20.64 -14.50 15.02
CA MET A 515 22.03 -13.99 14.94
C MET A 515 22.86 -14.63 13.83
N ILE A 516 22.50 -15.84 13.37
CA ILE A 516 23.16 -16.46 12.22
C ILE A 516 22.78 -15.71 10.94
N LEU A 517 21.49 -15.36 10.77
CA LEU A 517 21.04 -14.54 9.64
C LEU A 517 21.68 -13.14 9.69
N ASP A 518 21.78 -12.53 10.87
CA ASP A 518 22.47 -11.25 11.04
C ASP A 518 23.92 -11.32 10.56
N LYS A 519 24.65 -12.40 10.88
CA LYS A 519 26.02 -12.58 10.39
C LYS A 519 26.06 -12.89 8.89
N TYR A 520 25.13 -13.69 8.39
CA TYR A 520 25.02 -14.01 6.97
C TYR A 520 24.79 -12.75 6.11
N SER A 521 23.96 -11.81 6.61
CA SER A 521 23.75 -10.51 5.96
C SER A 521 25.03 -9.69 5.81
N GLN A 522 25.86 -9.65 6.86
CA GLN A 522 27.16 -8.94 6.85
C GLN A 522 28.13 -9.55 5.83
N LEU A 523 27.95 -10.83 5.50
CA LEU A 523 28.78 -11.55 4.55
C LEU A 523 28.24 -11.49 3.11
N GLY A 524 27.14 -10.77 2.87
CA GLY A 524 26.54 -10.58 1.54
C GLY A 524 25.47 -11.62 1.18
N TYR A 525 24.90 -12.31 2.17
CA TYR A 525 23.90 -13.36 1.97
C TYR A 525 24.35 -14.42 0.93
N GLU A 526 23.46 -14.84 0.04
CA GLU A 526 23.69 -15.88 -0.97
C GLU A 526 24.65 -15.45 -2.08
N THR A 527 24.77 -14.13 -2.31
CA THR A 527 25.82 -13.56 -3.20
C THR A 527 27.19 -13.49 -2.54
N GLY A 528 27.22 -13.72 -1.23
CA GLY A 528 28.38 -13.62 -0.38
C GLY A 528 29.32 -14.80 -0.47
N VAL A 529 30.35 -14.75 0.36
CA VAL A 529 31.44 -15.73 0.37
C VAL A 529 31.05 -17.13 0.85
N LEU A 530 29.83 -17.30 1.37
CA LEU A 530 29.30 -18.57 1.86
C LEU A 530 28.39 -19.27 0.85
N GLY A 531 27.80 -18.55 -0.12
CA GLY A 531 26.77 -19.07 -1.00
C GLY A 531 25.47 -19.39 -0.26
N TYR A 532 24.62 -20.24 -0.84
CA TYR A 532 23.33 -20.64 -0.28
C TYR A 532 23.48 -21.54 0.95
N PRO A 533 22.50 -21.53 1.88
CA PRO A 533 22.42 -22.55 2.93
C PRO A 533 22.16 -23.93 2.31
N THR A 534 22.80 -24.96 2.89
CA THR A 534 22.66 -26.37 2.52
C THR A 534 21.93 -27.19 3.59
N ALA A 535 21.71 -26.59 4.77
CA ALA A 535 20.90 -27.14 5.84
C ALA A 535 20.25 -26.01 6.65
N SER A 536 19.03 -26.26 7.14
CA SER A 536 18.40 -25.47 8.22
C SER A 536 19.21 -25.56 9.51
N GLU A 537 18.98 -24.65 10.46
CA GLU A 537 19.77 -24.52 11.69
C GLU A 537 19.84 -25.85 12.51
N GLN A 538 21.05 -26.26 12.86
CA GLN A 538 21.36 -27.48 13.61
C GLN A 538 22.01 -27.18 14.96
N PRO A 539 21.95 -28.11 15.94
CA PRO A 539 22.70 -27.98 17.19
C PRO A 539 24.22 -27.99 17.00
N ALA A 540 24.94 -27.07 17.65
CA ALA A 540 26.40 -27.06 17.73
C ALA A 540 26.87 -27.20 19.18
N GLY A 541 27.28 -28.40 19.58
CA GLY A 541 27.62 -28.71 20.98
C GLY A 541 26.42 -28.55 21.92
N ARG A 542 26.68 -28.22 23.19
CA ARG A 542 25.62 -28.17 24.23
C ARG A 542 24.65 -27.00 24.05
N ASP A 543 25.16 -25.80 23.83
CA ASP A 543 24.38 -24.56 23.88
C ASP A 543 24.47 -23.72 22.58
N GLY A 544 25.08 -24.28 21.52
CA GLY A 544 25.27 -23.60 20.24
C GLY A 544 24.30 -24.05 19.16
N ARG A 545 24.28 -23.28 18.08
CA ARG A 545 23.57 -23.56 16.83
C ARG A 545 24.48 -23.26 15.64
N PHE A 546 24.21 -23.86 14.49
CA PHE A 546 24.91 -23.53 13.27
C PHE A 546 24.06 -23.77 12.02
N ASN A 547 24.37 -23.04 10.95
CA ASN A 547 23.91 -23.36 9.59
C ASN A 547 25.12 -23.78 8.74
N GLU A 548 24.88 -24.73 7.84
CA GLU A 548 25.79 -25.10 6.77
C GLU A 548 25.44 -24.32 5.51
N PHE A 549 26.48 -23.88 4.78
CA PHE A 549 26.38 -23.20 3.51
C PHE A 549 27.32 -23.85 2.50
N GLN A 550 27.13 -23.57 1.21
CA GLN A 550 27.92 -24.16 0.11
C GLN A 550 29.43 -24.04 0.31
N HIS A 551 29.90 -22.97 0.94
CA HIS A 551 31.34 -22.67 1.08
C HIS A 551 31.80 -22.46 2.54
N GLY A 552 31.02 -22.95 3.50
CA GLY A 552 31.39 -23.00 4.91
C GLY A 552 30.19 -22.88 5.84
N ASN A 553 30.43 -22.67 7.14
CA ASN A 553 29.37 -22.72 8.15
C ASN A 553 29.38 -21.45 8.99
N ILE A 554 28.24 -21.07 9.57
CA ILE A 554 28.17 -20.05 10.62
C ILE A 554 27.75 -20.72 11.92
N TYR A 555 28.55 -20.56 12.97
CA TYR A 555 28.29 -21.09 14.31
C TYR A 555 27.92 -19.95 15.26
N TRP A 556 26.94 -20.19 16.12
CA TRP A 556 26.48 -19.25 17.14
C TRP A 556 26.35 -19.91 18.51
N SER A 557 26.63 -19.14 19.56
CA SER A 557 26.16 -19.42 20.92
C SER A 557 25.93 -18.11 21.69
N PRO A 558 25.19 -18.14 22.82
CA PRO A 558 25.02 -16.96 23.67
C PRO A 558 26.32 -16.34 24.17
N LEU A 559 27.39 -17.14 24.31
CA LEU A 559 28.69 -16.68 24.83
C LEU A 559 29.61 -16.15 23.74
N THR A 560 29.52 -16.70 22.53
CA THR A 560 30.46 -16.37 21.45
C THR A 560 29.89 -15.36 20.47
N GLY A 561 28.58 -15.32 20.26
CA GLY A 561 28.00 -14.68 19.07
C GLY A 561 28.14 -15.56 17.83
N ALA A 562 27.78 -15.03 16.66
CA ALA A 562 27.75 -15.76 15.38
C ALA A 562 29.01 -15.49 14.54
N TRP A 563 29.72 -16.56 14.15
CA TRP A 563 30.99 -16.47 13.42
C TRP A 563 31.08 -17.50 12.29
N PRO A 564 31.54 -17.10 11.08
CA PRO A 564 31.76 -18.01 9.96
C PRO A 564 33.05 -18.80 10.15
N VAL A 565 33.06 -20.08 9.77
CA VAL A 565 34.27 -20.91 9.69
C VAL A 565 34.25 -21.57 8.31
N ARG A 566 35.34 -21.45 7.54
CA ARG A 566 35.34 -21.82 6.11
C ARG A 566 36.63 -22.54 5.68
N GLY A 567 36.57 -23.14 4.48
CA GLY A 567 37.72 -23.75 3.81
C GLY A 567 38.53 -24.72 4.67
N LYS A 568 39.86 -24.69 4.53
CA LYS A 568 40.77 -25.59 5.24
C LYS A 568 40.75 -25.43 6.77
N ILE A 569 40.41 -24.24 7.27
CA ILE A 569 40.25 -24.01 8.71
C ILE A 569 39.04 -24.80 9.22
N LEU A 570 37.90 -24.74 8.52
CA LEU A 570 36.71 -25.54 8.85
C LEU A 570 37.02 -27.04 8.82
N GLU A 571 37.66 -27.53 7.77
CA GLU A 571 38.02 -28.96 7.62
C GLU A 571 38.87 -29.44 8.81
N ALA A 572 39.93 -28.69 9.16
CA ALA A 572 40.82 -29.05 10.26
C ALA A 572 40.14 -28.96 11.63
N TRP A 573 39.28 -27.96 11.83
CA TRP A 573 38.54 -27.81 13.08
C TRP A 573 37.50 -28.93 13.28
N LEU A 574 36.77 -29.30 12.22
CA LEU A 574 35.83 -30.42 12.26
C LEU A 574 36.52 -31.77 12.47
N ALA A 575 37.72 -31.98 11.91
CA ALA A 575 38.54 -33.16 12.17
C ALA A 575 38.89 -33.33 13.66
N GLU A 576 38.90 -32.24 14.41
CA GLU A 576 39.19 -32.19 15.85
C GLU A 576 37.91 -32.08 16.69
N LYS A 577 36.79 -32.60 16.16
CA LYS A 577 35.43 -32.63 16.76
C LYS A 577 34.73 -31.28 16.86
N GLY A 578 35.21 -30.27 16.11
CA GLY A 578 34.53 -28.98 15.96
C GLY A 578 34.17 -28.32 17.30
N ALA A 579 32.89 -27.95 17.45
CA ALA A 579 32.38 -27.27 18.64
C ALA A 579 32.50 -28.08 19.94
N GLU A 580 32.54 -29.41 19.86
CA GLU A 580 32.76 -30.31 21.00
C GLU A 580 34.25 -30.64 21.22
N GLY A 581 35.10 -30.16 20.31
CA GLY A 581 36.53 -30.35 20.31
C GLY A 581 37.26 -29.48 21.33
N ARG A 582 38.57 -29.67 21.39
CA ARG A 582 39.45 -28.95 22.33
C ARG A 582 39.47 -27.43 22.13
N LEU A 583 39.21 -26.96 20.92
CA LEU A 583 39.19 -25.53 20.58
C LEU A 583 37.86 -24.84 20.96
N GLY A 584 36.76 -25.59 21.03
CA GLY A 584 35.42 -25.03 21.24
C GLY A 584 34.90 -24.25 20.03
N LEU A 585 33.91 -23.39 20.27
CA LEU A 585 33.27 -22.57 19.23
C LEU A 585 34.16 -21.41 18.75
N PRO A 586 33.97 -20.93 17.52
CA PRO A 586 34.67 -19.75 17.01
C PRO A 586 34.28 -18.48 17.77
N ILE A 587 35.21 -17.53 17.88
CA ILE A 587 35.02 -16.21 18.53
C ILE A 587 35.49 -15.03 17.67
N SER A 588 35.85 -15.27 16.42
CA SER A 588 36.26 -14.23 15.46
C SER A 588 35.98 -14.64 14.02
N ASP A 589 35.95 -13.65 13.13
CA ASP A 589 36.18 -13.87 11.70
C ASP A 589 37.63 -14.32 11.44
N GLU A 590 37.91 -14.75 10.22
CA GLU A 590 39.28 -14.93 9.73
C GLU A 590 39.96 -13.56 9.56
N PHE A 591 41.16 -13.40 10.10
CA PHE A 591 41.97 -12.18 9.96
C PHE A 591 43.42 -12.52 9.62
N PRO A 592 44.21 -11.59 9.07
CA PRO A 592 45.62 -11.84 8.79
C PRO A 592 46.37 -12.29 10.06
N ALA A 593 47.12 -13.39 9.94
CA ALA A 593 47.88 -13.93 11.08
C ALA A 593 48.86 -12.89 11.63
N VAL A 594 49.12 -12.94 12.95
CA VAL A 594 49.95 -11.94 13.67
C VAL A 594 51.40 -11.91 13.15
N ASP A 595 51.89 -13.04 12.64
CA ASP A 595 53.21 -13.15 12.02
C ASP A 595 53.26 -12.66 10.56
N GLY A 596 52.13 -12.20 10.03
CA GLY A 596 51.96 -11.70 8.66
C GLY A 596 51.90 -12.81 7.60
N LYS A 597 51.85 -14.09 8.00
CA LYS A 597 51.85 -15.23 7.09
C LYS A 597 50.52 -15.99 7.15
N GLY A 598 49.66 -15.67 6.20
CA GLY A 598 48.39 -16.37 6.03
C GLY A 598 47.25 -15.84 6.91
N LEU A 599 46.28 -16.71 7.19
CA LEU A 599 45.06 -16.39 7.92
C LEU A 599 45.08 -17.02 9.30
N GLN A 600 44.44 -16.35 10.27
CA GLN A 600 44.18 -16.87 11.59
C GLN A 600 42.70 -16.73 11.93
N GLN A 601 42.16 -17.72 12.63
CA GLN A 601 40.85 -17.64 13.25
C GLN A 601 40.92 -18.10 14.71
N ASN A 602 40.25 -17.34 15.58
CA ASN A 602 40.25 -17.62 17.02
C ASN A 602 39.01 -18.41 17.43
N PHE A 603 39.21 -19.31 18.39
CA PHE A 603 38.21 -20.15 19.03
C PHE A 603 38.29 -19.95 20.56
N GLN A 604 37.30 -20.45 21.30
CA GLN A 604 37.22 -20.25 22.75
C GLN A 604 38.49 -20.63 23.51
N ASN A 605 39.16 -21.71 23.10
CA ASN A 605 40.31 -22.29 23.79
C ASN A 605 41.53 -22.45 22.87
N GLY A 606 41.71 -21.53 21.91
CA GLY A 606 42.88 -21.53 21.03
C GLY A 606 42.60 -20.87 19.68
N PHE A 607 43.48 -21.10 18.71
CA PHE A 607 43.33 -20.56 17.35
C PHE A 607 43.88 -21.50 16.29
N ILE A 608 43.45 -21.30 15.06
CA ILE A 608 43.93 -22.03 13.89
C ILE A 608 44.59 -21.03 12.94
N THR A 609 45.79 -21.34 12.46
CA THR A 609 46.46 -20.60 11.40
C THR A 609 46.50 -21.42 10.11
N LEU A 610 46.38 -20.73 8.98
CA LEU A 610 46.49 -21.27 7.62
C LEU A 610 47.52 -20.44 6.84
N ASP A 611 48.70 -21.00 6.58
CA ASP A 611 49.75 -20.41 5.74
C ASP A 611 49.92 -21.25 4.46
N GLY A 612 49.46 -20.73 3.33
CA GLY A 612 49.36 -21.51 2.08
C GLY A 612 48.45 -22.73 2.25
N ASP A 613 49.06 -23.93 2.28
CA ASP A 613 48.36 -25.21 2.49
C ASP A 613 48.55 -25.78 3.91
N GLU A 614 49.37 -25.14 4.75
CA GLU A 614 49.71 -25.64 6.08
C GLU A 614 48.71 -25.12 7.12
N VAL A 615 47.95 -26.03 7.74
CA VAL A 615 47.02 -25.73 8.83
C VAL A 615 47.62 -26.12 10.17
N LYS A 616 47.63 -25.21 11.14
CA LYS A 616 48.14 -25.45 12.51
C LYS A 616 47.11 -25.08 13.55
N LEU A 617 46.80 -26.03 14.44
CA LEU A 617 45.96 -25.80 15.61
C LEU A 617 46.84 -25.49 16.82
N GLN A 618 46.59 -24.36 17.47
CA GLN A 618 47.34 -23.90 18.63
C GLN A 618 46.41 -23.71 19.82
N PRO A 619 46.85 -24.06 21.04
CA PRO A 619 46.07 -23.86 22.27
C PRO A 619 45.92 -22.38 22.64
#